data_AF-A0A7S9C4M6-F1
#
_entry.id   AF-A0A7S9C4M6-F1
#
_cell.length_a   1.000
_cell.length_b   1.000
_cell.length_c   1.000
_cell.angle_alpha   90.00
_cell.angle_beta   90.00
_cell.angle_gamma   90.00
#
_symmetry.space_group_name_H-M   'P 1'
#
loop_
_entity.id
_entity.type
_entity.pdbx_description
1 polymer ?
#
loop_
_entity_poly.entity_id
_entity_poly.type
_entity_poly.pdbx_seq_one_letter_code
_entity_poly.pdbx_strand_id
1 'polypeptide(L)'
;MRRRVWIGAATAMLLAGAARAGESQCYGSVSRGRLEGGVKLPQRGENFVAYSGSAALAGRTHVHSRVAAIVLEAFAALQRDDPSLRFVYGETGWAEGGRLRPHRTHQNGLSVDFFVPVRDAAGASVPLPTPLRQRFGYDIEFDAQARYGDYRIDFEALAEHLYQLHRAAQRQGAGIALVIFDTRYLPRLFATPRGAHLRQHLRFMQRQAWVRHDEHYHVDFAVPCRPL
;
A
#
# COMPACT_ATOMS: atom_id res chain seq x y z
N MET A 1 -14.24 -17.60 -70.49
CA MET A 1 -13.80 -17.90 -69.10
C MET A 1 -12.82 -16.81 -68.65
N ARG A 2 -13.23 -15.87 -67.79
CA ARG A 2 -12.37 -14.78 -67.28
C ARG A 2 -11.71 -15.22 -65.97
N ARG A 3 -10.38 -15.33 -65.96
CA ARG A 3 -9.58 -15.59 -64.74
C ARG A 3 -9.38 -14.27 -64.00
N ARG A 4 -9.84 -14.20 -62.75
CA ARG A 4 -9.53 -13.09 -61.83
C ARG A 4 -8.26 -13.43 -61.06
N VAL A 5 -7.25 -12.58 -61.19
CA VAL A 5 -6.02 -12.61 -60.38
C VAL A 5 -6.29 -11.80 -59.12
N TRP A 6 -6.10 -12.41 -57.95
CA TRP A 6 -6.18 -11.73 -56.66
C TRP A 6 -4.78 -11.31 -56.23
N ILE A 7 -4.55 -10.00 -56.13
CA ILE A 7 -3.34 -9.43 -55.55
C ILE A 7 -3.61 -9.33 -54.04
N GLY A 8 -2.99 -10.22 -53.26
CA GLY A 8 -3.01 -10.16 -51.80
C GLY A 8 -2.02 -9.11 -51.31
N ALA A 9 -2.53 -8.05 -50.67
CA ALA A 9 -1.71 -7.08 -49.96
C ALA A 9 -1.26 -7.70 -48.62
N ALA A 10 0.04 -7.90 -48.44
CA ALA A 10 0.62 -8.36 -47.17
C ALA A 10 0.78 -7.15 -46.23
N THR A 11 -0.05 -7.09 -45.19
CA THR A 11 0.07 -6.09 -44.12
C THR A 11 1.15 -6.55 -43.13
N ALA A 12 2.26 -5.83 -43.06
CA ALA A 12 3.29 -6.08 -42.05
C ALA A 12 2.81 -5.58 -40.68
N MET A 13 2.53 -6.51 -39.75
CA MET A 13 2.28 -6.19 -38.35
C MET A 13 3.59 -5.85 -37.65
N LEU A 14 3.76 -4.57 -37.31
CA LEU A 14 4.80 -4.12 -36.38
C LEU A 14 4.39 -4.54 -34.96
N LEU A 15 5.01 -5.61 -34.46
CA LEU A 15 4.94 -6.00 -33.06
C LEU A 15 5.75 -4.99 -32.22
N ALA A 16 5.08 -4.01 -31.62
CA ALA A 16 5.67 -3.18 -30.60
C ALA A 16 5.97 -4.06 -29.36
N GLY A 17 7.22 -4.46 -29.19
CA GLY A 17 7.69 -5.13 -27.98
C GLY A 17 7.57 -4.18 -26.80
N ALA A 18 6.61 -4.43 -25.91
CA ALA A 18 6.59 -3.78 -24.61
C ALA A 18 7.87 -4.18 -23.86
N ALA A 19 8.81 -3.24 -23.70
CA ALA A 19 9.96 -3.43 -22.83
C ALA A 19 9.42 -3.76 -21.43
N ARG A 20 9.66 -4.98 -20.95
CA ARG A 20 9.45 -5.30 -19.54
C ARG A 20 10.40 -4.40 -18.76
N ALA A 21 9.85 -3.40 -18.07
CA ALA A 21 10.61 -2.68 -17.05
C ALA A 21 11.19 -3.73 -16.09
N GLY A 22 12.51 -3.68 -15.90
CA GLY A 22 13.20 -4.62 -15.02
C GLY A 22 12.70 -4.50 -13.58
N GLU A 23 12.93 -5.54 -12.79
CA GLU A 23 12.70 -5.46 -11.35
C GLU A 23 13.57 -4.33 -10.75
N SER A 24 12.99 -3.62 -9.79
CA SER A 24 13.66 -2.53 -9.08
C SER A 24 14.83 -3.08 -8.26
N GLN A 25 15.77 -2.22 -7.87
CA GLN A 25 16.82 -2.59 -6.92
C GLN A 25 16.79 -1.63 -5.75
N CYS A 26 16.47 -2.15 -4.56
CA CYS A 26 16.64 -1.39 -3.32
C CYS A 26 18.05 -1.55 -2.76
N TYR A 27 18.52 -0.53 -2.02
CA TYR A 27 19.80 -0.56 -1.32
C TYR A 27 19.66 -0.09 0.13
N GLY A 28 20.51 -0.62 1.01
CA GLY A 28 20.58 -0.23 2.41
C GLY A 28 19.33 -0.63 3.20
N SER A 29 18.90 0.26 4.10
CA SER A 29 17.78 0.04 5.03
C SER A 29 16.65 1.04 4.80
N VAL A 30 15.49 0.79 5.42
CA VAL A 30 14.32 1.69 5.33
C VAL A 30 14.62 3.11 5.82
N SER A 31 15.60 3.30 6.72
CA SER A 31 16.01 4.61 7.25
C SER A 31 17.32 5.16 6.72
N ARG A 32 18.00 4.43 5.82
CA ARG A 32 19.23 4.85 5.14
C ARG A 32 19.36 4.02 3.88
N GLY A 33 18.73 4.48 2.80
CA GLY A 33 18.56 3.67 1.61
C GLY A 33 18.43 4.49 0.33
N ARG A 34 18.45 3.77 -0.79
CA ARG A 34 18.11 4.28 -2.13
C ARG A 34 17.31 3.23 -2.89
N LEU A 35 16.69 3.65 -3.98
CA LEU A 35 15.93 2.80 -4.89
C LEU A 35 16.35 3.09 -6.33
N GLU A 36 16.49 2.06 -7.14
CA GLU A 36 16.65 2.18 -8.59
C GLU A 36 15.44 1.54 -9.27
N GLY A 37 14.89 2.23 -10.28
CA GLY A 37 13.69 1.76 -10.99
C GLY A 37 12.44 1.74 -10.12
N GLY A 38 12.27 2.73 -9.22
CA GLY A 38 11.08 2.84 -8.39
C GLY A 38 9.80 3.00 -9.21
N VAL A 39 8.74 2.32 -8.76
CA VAL A 39 7.44 2.30 -9.45
C VAL A 39 6.43 3.10 -8.65
N LYS A 40 5.73 4.00 -9.34
CA LYS A 40 4.64 4.79 -8.75
C LYS A 40 3.41 3.91 -8.54
N LEU A 41 2.86 3.90 -7.32
CA LEU A 41 1.54 3.32 -7.08
C LEU A 41 0.45 4.13 -7.82
N PRO A 42 -0.57 3.47 -8.39
CA PRO A 42 -1.72 4.15 -9.00
C PRO A 42 -2.44 5.05 -7.99
N GLN A 43 -2.84 6.25 -8.41
CA GLN A 43 -3.55 7.18 -7.52
C GLN A 43 -4.94 6.69 -7.10
N ARG A 44 -5.51 5.73 -7.84
CA ARG A 44 -6.84 5.17 -7.63
C ARG A 44 -6.89 3.77 -8.20
N GLY A 45 -7.63 2.90 -7.52
CA GLY A 45 -8.19 1.67 -8.07
C GLY A 45 -9.66 1.56 -7.66
N GLU A 46 -10.23 0.38 -7.86
CA GLU A 46 -11.66 0.12 -7.63
C GLU A 46 -12.08 0.29 -6.16
N ASN A 47 -11.21 -0.08 -5.22
CA ASN A 47 -11.49 -0.02 -3.78
C ASN A 47 -10.46 0.80 -2.98
N PHE A 48 -9.53 1.50 -3.64
CA PHE A 48 -8.51 2.30 -2.96
C PHE A 48 -8.22 3.63 -3.65
N VAL A 49 -7.73 4.60 -2.87
CA VAL A 49 -7.22 5.88 -3.37
C VAL A 49 -5.92 6.26 -2.66
N ALA A 50 -5.09 7.07 -3.32
CA ALA A 50 -3.97 7.75 -2.65
C ALA A 50 -4.50 8.83 -1.71
N TYR A 51 -3.82 9.02 -0.58
CA TYR A 51 -4.16 10.05 0.43
C TYR A 51 -4.17 11.48 -0.13
N SER A 52 -3.36 11.74 -1.16
CA SER A 52 -3.26 13.05 -1.80
C SER A 52 -2.86 12.93 -3.26
N GLY A 53 -3.71 13.42 -4.16
CA GLY A 53 -3.42 13.47 -5.59
C GLY A 53 -2.19 14.34 -5.90
N SER A 54 -2.04 15.49 -5.25
CA SER A 54 -0.89 16.39 -5.45
C SER A 54 0.41 15.80 -4.92
N ALA A 55 0.39 15.13 -3.76
CA ALA A 55 1.59 14.47 -3.24
C ALA A 55 2.02 13.27 -4.09
N ALA A 56 1.04 12.51 -4.60
CA ALA A 56 1.30 11.46 -5.57
C ALA A 56 1.89 12.03 -6.88
N LEU A 57 1.37 13.16 -7.39
CA LEU A 57 1.96 13.86 -8.54
C LEU A 57 3.39 14.34 -8.26
N ALA A 58 3.65 14.83 -7.06
CA ALA A 58 5.00 15.22 -6.62
C ALA A 58 5.96 14.03 -6.44
N GLY A 59 5.49 12.79 -6.61
CA GLY A 59 6.33 11.60 -6.62
C GLY A 59 6.56 10.94 -5.26
N ARG A 60 5.75 11.26 -4.23
CA ARG A 60 5.86 10.71 -2.86
C ARG A 60 5.24 9.32 -2.68
N THR A 61 4.87 8.67 -3.78
CA THR A 61 4.14 7.39 -3.80
C THR A 61 4.85 6.33 -4.66
N HIS A 62 6.19 6.35 -4.68
CA HIS A 62 6.99 5.31 -5.34
C HIS A 62 7.44 4.24 -4.36
N VAL A 63 7.50 3.01 -4.85
CA VAL A 63 7.94 1.83 -4.10
C VAL A 63 8.78 0.94 -5.01
N HIS A 64 9.40 -0.07 -4.43
CA HIS A 64 9.98 -1.18 -5.18
C HIS A 64 8.89 -1.88 -6.02
N SER A 65 9.18 -2.25 -7.27
CA SER A 65 8.23 -2.93 -8.17
C SER A 65 7.56 -4.16 -7.54
N ARG A 66 8.33 -5.00 -6.84
CA ARG A 66 7.76 -6.12 -6.05
C ARG A 66 6.77 -5.67 -4.98
N VAL A 67 7.05 -4.57 -4.26
CA VAL A 67 6.11 -4.01 -3.27
C VAL A 67 4.86 -3.48 -3.95
N ALA A 68 4.99 -2.81 -5.11
CA ALA A 68 3.84 -2.39 -5.90
C ALA A 68 2.94 -3.58 -6.28
N ALA A 69 3.53 -4.70 -6.72
CA ALA A 69 2.79 -5.91 -7.05
C ALA A 69 2.04 -6.46 -5.83
N ILE A 70 2.68 -6.54 -4.66
CA ILE A 70 2.07 -7.01 -3.41
C ILE A 70 0.86 -6.16 -3.03
N VAL A 71 1.02 -4.83 -3.04
CA VAL A 71 -0.04 -3.88 -2.65
C VAL A 71 -1.23 -3.97 -3.60
N LEU A 72 -0.99 -3.96 -4.91
CA LEU A 72 -2.05 -4.03 -5.91
C LEU A 72 -2.79 -5.37 -5.89
N GLU A 73 -2.05 -6.45 -5.67
CA GLU A 73 -2.63 -7.78 -5.55
C GLU A 73 -3.47 -7.94 -4.27
N ALA A 74 -3.05 -7.34 -3.15
CA ALA A 74 -3.82 -7.30 -1.92
C ALA A 74 -5.13 -6.52 -2.09
N PHE A 75 -5.08 -5.34 -2.73
CA PHE A 75 -6.30 -4.58 -3.03
C PHE A 75 -7.25 -5.33 -3.98
N ALA A 76 -6.71 -6.01 -5.00
CA ALA A 76 -7.51 -6.83 -5.91
C ALA A 76 -8.13 -8.05 -5.20
N ALA A 77 -7.47 -8.64 -4.20
CA ALA A 77 -8.06 -9.68 -3.38
C ALA A 77 -9.19 -9.13 -2.51
N LEU A 78 -8.96 -8.01 -1.82
CA LEU A 78 -9.98 -7.33 -1.03
C LEU A 78 -11.21 -6.95 -1.85
N GLN A 79 -11.02 -6.43 -3.07
CA GLN A 79 -12.12 -6.07 -3.96
C GLN A 79 -12.97 -7.29 -4.35
N ARG A 80 -12.33 -8.44 -4.58
CA ARG A 80 -13.03 -9.69 -4.91
C ARG A 80 -13.79 -10.25 -3.71
N ASP A 81 -13.22 -10.14 -2.52
CA ASP A 81 -13.80 -10.68 -1.29
C ASP A 81 -14.95 -9.80 -0.78
N ASP A 82 -14.78 -8.47 -0.78
CA ASP A 82 -15.83 -7.50 -0.47
C ASP A 82 -15.62 -6.19 -1.28
N PRO A 83 -16.40 -5.98 -2.36
CA PRO A 83 -16.28 -4.80 -3.21
C PRO A 83 -16.81 -3.52 -2.56
N SER A 84 -17.41 -3.58 -1.35
CA SER A 84 -17.86 -2.41 -0.62
C SER A 84 -16.75 -1.73 0.18
N LEU A 85 -15.65 -2.44 0.48
CA LEU A 85 -14.55 -1.91 1.26
C LEU A 85 -13.86 -0.75 0.54
N ARG A 86 -13.45 0.27 1.31
CA ARG A 86 -12.75 1.45 0.80
C ARG A 86 -11.48 1.69 1.60
N PHE A 87 -10.38 1.87 0.89
CA PHE A 87 -9.06 2.04 1.48
C PHE A 87 -8.39 3.33 1.01
N VAL A 88 -7.48 3.83 1.84
CA VAL A 88 -6.60 4.94 1.51
C VAL A 88 -5.18 4.53 1.83
N TYR A 89 -4.28 4.61 0.84
CA TYR A 89 -2.85 4.45 1.10
C TYR A 89 -2.18 5.83 1.21
N GLY A 90 -1.22 5.94 2.12
CA GLY A 90 -0.50 7.15 2.46
C GLY A 90 0.81 7.31 1.69
N GLU A 91 1.78 7.90 2.38
CA GLU A 91 3.13 8.12 1.88
C GLU A 91 3.88 6.80 1.71
N THR A 92 4.70 6.76 0.66
CA THR A 92 5.69 5.69 0.44
C THR A 92 7.06 6.35 0.32
N GLY A 93 7.77 6.30 -0.81
CA GLY A 93 9.05 6.97 -1.03
C GLY A 93 9.13 7.72 -2.35
N TRP A 94 10.32 8.27 -2.62
CA TRP A 94 10.70 8.83 -3.90
C TRP A 94 11.05 7.73 -4.92
N ALA A 95 11.05 8.06 -6.21
CA ALA A 95 11.41 7.11 -7.27
C ALA A 95 12.84 6.57 -7.09
N GLU A 96 13.75 7.42 -6.62
CA GLU A 96 15.15 7.10 -6.32
C GLU A 96 15.39 6.70 -4.85
N GLY A 97 14.33 6.65 -4.03
CA GLY A 97 14.43 6.48 -2.58
C GLY A 97 15.09 7.68 -1.88
N GLY A 98 15.88 7.42 -0.84
CA GLY A 98 16.51 8.48 -0.05
C GLY A 98 15.56 9.17 0.94
N ARG A 99 16.06 10.20 1.60
CA ARG A 99 15.38 10.83 2.74
C ARG A 99 14.08 11.52 2.32
N LEU A 100 12.96 11.03 2.86
CA LEU A 100 11.64 11.64 2.71
C LEU A 100 11.28 12.43 3.97
N ARG A 101 11.35 13.77 3.97
CA ARG A 101 10.89 14.54 5.14
C ARG A 101 9.34 14.55 5.20
N PRO A 102 8.73 14.51 6.40
CA PRO A 102 9.36 14.46 7.73
C PRO A 102 9.71 13.04 8.22
N HIS A 103 9.47 12.01 7.41
CA HIS A 103 9.74 10.61 7.75
C HIS A 103 11.21 10.33 8.07
N ARG A 104 11.41 9.36 8.96
CA ARG A 104 12.73 8.77 9.24
C ARG A 104 13.00 7.55 8.37
N THR A 105 11.96 6.84 7.95
CA THR A 105 12.01 5.63 7.11
C THR A 105 11.69 5.96 5.65
N HIS A 106 11.12 5.01 4.88
CA HIS A 106 10.70 5.17 3.49
C HIS A 106 11.81 5.40 2.44
N GLN A 107 13.07 5.12 2.78
CA GLN A 107 14.20 5.50 1.92
C GLN A 107 14.59 4.48 0.85
N ASN A 108 14.15 3.23 0.94
CA ASN A 108 14.57 2.16 0.01
C ASN A 108 13.41 1.55 -0.79
N GLY A 109 12.23 2.18 -0.78
CA GLY A 109 11.05 1.71 -1.50
C GLY A 109 10.33 0.52 -0.89
N LEU A 110 10.67 0.14 0.36
CA LEU A 110 10.09 -1.03 1.04
C LEU A 110 9.11 -0.70 2.14
N SER A 111 8.67 0.55 2.24
CA SER A 111 7.75 1.02 3.28
C SER A 111 6.52 1.64 2.63
N VAL A 112 5.33 1.35 3.19
CA VAL A 112 4.06 1.93 2.76
C VAL A 112 3.23 2.26 4.00
N ASP A 113 2.73 3.49 4.06
CA ASP A 113 1.70 3.87 5.01
C ASP A 113 0.32 3.53 4.43
N PHE A 114 -0.58 3.04 5.27
CA PHE A 114 -1.98 2.84 4.93
C PHE A 114 -2.83 3.48 6.02
N PHE A 115 -3.79 4.32 5.64
CA PHE A 115 -4.74 4.84 6.60
C PHE A 115 -5.66 3.71 7.08
N VAL A 116 -6.08 3.78 8.34
CA VAL A 116 -7.00 2.81 8.91
C VAL A 116 -8.31 2.83 8.10
N PRO A 117 -8.84 1.68 7.66
CA PRO A 117 -10.16 1.64 7.06
C PRO A 117 -11.19 2.04 8.12
N VAL A 118 -12.22 2.77 7.69
CA VAL A 118 -13.25 3.30 8.59
C VAL A 118 -14.65 2.98 8.09
N ARG A 119 -15.59 2.97 9.04
CA ARG A 119 -17.02 3.05 8.78
C ARG A 119 -17.56 4.41 9.23
N ASP A 120 -18.49 4.95 8.46
CA ASP A 120 -19.24 6.15 8.83
C ASP A 120 -20.39 5.85 9.82
N ALA A 121 -21.19 6.86 10.15
CA ALA A 121 -22.35 6.72 11.04
C ALA A 121 -23.42 5.74 10.52
N ALA A 122 -23.51 5.53 9.20
CA ALA A 122 -24.41 4.56 8.59
C ALA A 122 -23.82 3.13 8.57
N GLY A 123 -22.58 2.96 9.03
CA GLY A 123 -21.86 1.69 9.02
C GLY A 123 -21.26 1.35 7.65
N ALA A 124 -21.28 2.28 6.69
CA ALA A 124 -20.72 2.07 5.35
C ALA A 124 -19.20 2.24 5.39
N SER A 125 -18.46 1.37 4.68
CA SER A 125 -17.03 1.55 4.48
C SER A 125 -16.78 2.72 3.54
N VAL A 126 -16.01 3.70 3.99
CA VAL A 126 -15.72 4.92 3.24
C VAL A 126 -14.22 5.23 3.31
N PRO A 127 -13.65 5.92 2.30
CA PRO A 127 -12.29 6.42 2.41
C PRO A 127 -12.19 7.37 3.60
N LEU A 128 -11.22 7.15 4.49
CA LEU A 128 -10.94 8.11 5.55
C LEU A 128 -10.60 9.47 4.91
N PRO A 129 -11.29 10.57 5.29
CA PRO A 129 -10.99 11.87 4.71
C PRO A 129 -9.55 12.31 5.00
N THR A 130 -8.85 12.81 3.98
CA THR A 130 -7.46 13.27 4.07
C THR A 130 -7.33 14.78 3.78
N PRO A 131 -7.95 15.65 4.59
CA PRO A 131 -7.98 17.07 4.30
C PRO A 131 -6.60 17.72 4.47
N LEU A 132 -6.28 18.67 3.57
CA LEU A 132 -5.03 19.45 3.61
C LEU A 132 -4.73 20.08 4.99
N ARG A 133 -5.76 20.61 5.66
CA ARG A 133 -5.65 21.29 6.96
C ARG A 133 -5.19 20.38 8.12
N GLN A 134 -5.29 19.06 7.95
CA GLN A 134 -4.80 18.03 8.91
C GLN A 134 -3.65 17.24 8.29
N ARG A 135 -2.80 17.93 7.52
CA ARG A 135 -1.65 17.35 6.82
C ARG A 135 -2.01 16.09 6.03
N PHE A 136 -3.11 16.18 5.27
CA PHE A 136 -3.64 15.07 4.47
C PHE A 136 -4.10 13.86 5.31
N GLY A 137 -4.64 14.10 6.50
CA GLY A 137 -5.16 13.07 7.41
C GLY A 137 -4.16 12.60 8.46
N TYR A 138 -2.87 12.92 8.34
CA TYR A 138 -1.82 12.53 9.29
C TYR A 138 -1.88 13.24 10.65
N ASP A 139 -2.73 14.26 10.80
CA ASP A 139 -3.01 14.87 12.12
C ASP A 139 -4.38 14.43 12.69
N ILE A 140 -5.04 13.42 12.10
CA ILE A 140 -6.26 12.83 12.66
C ILE A 140 -5.88 12.04 13.92
N GLU A 141 -6.68 12.17 14.98
CA GLU A 141 -6.51 11.39 16.20
C GLU A 141 -7.78 10.61 16.51
N PHE A 142 -7.65 9.29 16.65
CA PHE A 142 -8.74 8.42 17.10
C PHE A 142 -8.74 8.30 18.64
N ASP A 143 -9.93 8.26 19.23
CA ASP A 143 -10.13 8.16 20.68
C ASP A 143 -9.95 6.75 21.25
N ALA A 144 -10.03 6.62 22.59
CA ALA A 144 -10.04 5.38 23.36
C ALA A 144 -10.72 4.19 22.66
N GLN A 145 -11.84 4.52 22.02
CA GLN A 145 -12.83 3.64 21.47
C GLN A 145 -12.70 3.53 19.94
N ALA A 146 -11.59 4.00 19.37
CA ALA A 146 -11.26 4.05 17.95
C ALA A 146 -12.29 4.85 17.13
N ARG A 147 -12.69 6.01 17.63
CA ARG A 147 -13.61 6.95 16.97
C ARG A 147 -12.94 8.27 16.63
N TYR A 148 -13.37 8.88 15.53
CA TYR A 148 -12.99 10.23 15.12
C TYR A 148 -14.20 10.87 14.44
N GLY A 149 -14.87 11.81 15.12
CA GLY A 149 -16.17 12.31 14.69
C GLY A 149 -17.17 11.17 14.49
N ASP A 150 -17.76 11.11 13.29
CA ASP A 150 -18.71 10.05 12.90
C ASP A 150 -18.04 8.75 12.44
N TYR A 151 -16.70 8.74 12.34
CA TYR A 151 -15.94 7.59 11.85
C TYR A 151 -15.53 6.65 12.98
N ARG A 152 -15.50 5.36 12.67
CA ARG A 152 -14.93 4.32 13.55
C ARG A 152 -13.98 3.44 12.76
N ILE A 153 -12.87 3.04 13.36
CA ILE A 153 -11.94 2.09 12.74
C ILE A 153 -12.65 0.76 12.49
N ASP A 154 -12.58 0.30 11.25
CA ASP A 154 -13.01 -1.04 10.84
C ASP A 154 -11.85 -2.03 11.05
N PHE A 155 -11.82 -2.66 12.23
CA PHE A 155 -10.78 -3.61 12.57
C PHE A 155 -10.81 -4.85 11.68
N GLU A 156 -11.97 -5.28 11.19
CA GLU A 156 -12.07 -6.46 10.33
C GLU A 156 -11.49 -6.18 8.96
N ALA A 157 -11.82 -5.03 8.36
CA ALA A 157 -11.22 -4.60 7.09
C ALA A 157 -9.70 -4.37 7.23
N LEU A 158 -9.24 -3.82 8.35
CA LEU A 158 -7.80 -3.65 8.63
C LEU A 158 -7.11 -5.02 8.71
N ALA A 159 -7.71 -5.96 9.45
CA ALA A 159 -7.17 -7.30 9.62
C ALA A 159 -7.13 -8.09 8.31
N GLU A 160 -8.19 -7.98 7.51
CA GLU A 160 -8.27 -8.60 6.19
C GLU A 160 -7.21 -8.01 5.25
N HIS A 161 -7.00 -6.69 5.26
CA HIS A 161 -5.97 -6.10 4.43
C HIS A 161 -4.56 -6.58 4.80
N LEU A 162 -4.21 -6.61 6.09
CA LEU A 162 -2.92 -7.16 6.54
C LEU A 162 -2.76 -8.63 6.17
N TYR A 163 -3.83 -9.42 6.26
CA TYR A 163 -3.85 -10.81 5.80
C TYR A 163 -3.57 -10.90 4.29
N GLN A 164 -4.26 -10.11 3.47
CA GLN A 164 -4.08 -10.13 2.01
C GLN A 164 -2.70 -9.61 1.58
N LEU A 165 -2.16 -8.60 2.26
CA LEU A 165 -0.77 -8.15 2.08
C LEU A 165 0.22 -9.28 2.37
N HIS A 166 0.04 -10.02 3.47
CA HIS A 166 0.88 -11.15 3.80
C HIS A 166 0.80 -12.25 2.73
N ARG A 167 -0.42 -12.62 2.32
CA ARG A 167 -0.62 -13.65 1.28
C ARG A 167 -0.03 -13.23 -0.06
N ALA A 168 -0.18 -11.96 -0.46
CA ALA A 168 0.41 -11.42 -1.67
C ALA A 168 1.95 -11.38 -1.57
N ALA A 169 2.52 -10.96 -0.43
CA ALA A 169 3.96 -11.00 -0.20
C ALA A 169 4.54 -12.40 -0.41
N GLN A 170 3.91 -13.43 0.17
CA GLN A 170 4.33 -14.83 -0.03
C GLN A 170 4.31 -15.25 -1.51
N ARG A 171 3.27 -14.89 -2.25
CA ARG A 171 3.17 -15.21 -3.69
C ARG A 171 4.21 -14.49 -4.54
N GLN A 172 4.62 -13.29 -4.11
CA GLN A 172 5.70 -12.52 -4.73
C GLN A 172 7.09 -12.92 -4.22
N GLY A 173 7.21 -14.02 -3.45
CA GLY A 173 8.49 -14.48 -2.90
C GLY A 173 9.14 -13.48 -1.95
N ALA A 174 8.32 -12.75 -1.20
CA ALA A 174 8.71 -11.73 -0.22
C ALA A 174 8.01 -11.99 1.12
N GLY A 175 8.28 -11.14 2.12
CA GLY A 175 7.58 -11.16 3.41
C GLY A 175 7.19 -9.77 3.88
N ILE A 176 6.64 -9.70 5.09
CA ILE A 176 6.43 -8.45 5.84
C ILE A 176 7.45 -8.44 6.98
N ALA A 177 8.28 -7.41 7.02
CA ALA A 177 9.34 -7.25 8.02
C ALA A 177 8.82 -6.65 9.33
N LEU A 178 7.90 -5.68 9.25
CA LEU A 178 7.35 -5.00 10.41
C LEU A 178 6.00 -4.37 10.06
N VAL A 179 5.08 -4.43 11.01
CA VAL A 179 3.86 -3.61 11.03
C VAL A 179 3.94 -2.67 12.23
N ILE A 180 3.72 -1.38 11.99
CA ILE A 180 3.62 -0.36 13.03
C ILE A 180 2.18 0.11 13.04
N PHE A 181 1.51 -0.07 14.17
CA PHE A 181 0.14 0.37 14.41
C PHE A 181 0.02 0.72 15.89
N ASP A 182 -0.91 1.60 16.27
CA ASP A 182 -1.05 1.98 17.67
C ASP A 182 -1.32 0.74 18.54
N THR A 183 -0.40 0.50 19.48
CA THR A 183 -0.42 -0.65 20.39
C THR A 183 -1.72 -0.79 21.19
N ARG A 184 -2.41 0.33 21.46
CA ARG A 184 -3.70 0.34 22.18
C ARG A 184 -4.80 -0.40 21.42
N TYR A 185 -4.69 -0.50 20.10
CA TYR A 185 -5.69 -1.12 19.25
C TYR A 185 -5.34 -2.55 18.85
N LEU A 186 -4.12 -3.02 19.13
CA LEU A 186 -3.72 -4.39 18.86
C LEU A 186 -4.67 -5.43 19.49
N PRO A 187 -5.18 -5.28 20.73
CA PRO A 187 -6.16 -6.24 21.27
C PRO A 187 -7.42 -6.35 20.41
N ARG A 188 -7.93 -5.23 19.86
CA ARG A 188 -9.11 -5.21 18.99
C ARG A 188 -8.81 -5.80 17.62
N LEU A 189 -7.67 -5.46 17.03
CA LEU A 189 -7.20 -6.06 15.78
C LEU A 189 -7.07 -7.59 15.90
N PHE A 190 -6.54 -8.06 17.03
CA PHE A 190 -6.32 -9.47 17.33
C PHE A 190 -7.58 -10.25 17.72
N ALA A 191 -8.66 -9.56 18.09
CA ALA A 191 -9.97 -10.17 18.33
C ALA A 191 -10.75 -10.47 17.03
N THR A 192 -10.31 -9.97 15.88
CA THR A 192 -10.95 -10.23 14.59
C THR A 192 -10.74 -11.67 14.10
N PRO A 193 -11.52 -12.17 13.11
CA PRO A 193 -11.34 -13.50 12.54
C PRO A 193 -9.93 -13.78 12.01
N ARG A 194 -9.24 -12.76 11.47
CA ARG A 194 -7.84 -12.90 11.01
C ARG A 194 -6.82 -12.74 12.12
N GLY A 195 -7.22 -12.30 13.32
CA GLY A 195 -6.31 -11.94 14.40
C GLY A 195 -5.33 -13.04 14.80
N ALA A 196 -5.74 -14.31 14.81
CA ALA A 196 -4.86 -15.45 15.08
C ALA A 196 -3.75 -15.59 14.02
N HIS A 197 -4.10 -15.47 12.74
CA HIS A 197 -3.13 -15.49 11.65
C HIS A 197 -2.15 -14.32 11.76
N LEU A 198 -2.65 -13.11 12.02
CA LEU A 198 -1.80 -11.92 12.15
C LEU A 198 -0.79 -12.07 13.30
N ARG A 199 -1.21 -12.58 14.46
CA ARG A 199 -0.29 -12.84 15.60
C ARG A 199 0.79 -13.87 15.27
N GLN A 200 0.43 -14.90 14.50
CA GLN A 200 1.34 -16.00 14.18
C GLN A 200 2.36 -15.61 13.09
N HIS A 201 1.95 -14.79 12.12
CA HIS A 201 2.72 -14.58 10.90
C HIS A 201 3.30 -13.18 10.73
N LEU A 202 2.78 -12.18 11.45
CA LEU A 202 3.25 -10.79 11.33
C LEU A 202 3.96 -10.33 12.60
N ARG A 203 5.02 -9.55 12.39
CA ARG A 203 5.73 -8.88 13.47
C ARG A 203 5.18 -7.47 13.65
N PHE A 204 4.52 -7.22 14.77
CA PHE A 204 4.07 -5.88 15.15
C PHE A 204 5.09 -5.21 16.07
N MET A 205 5.28 -3.90 15.90
CA MET A 205 6.03 -3.10 16.87
C MET A 205 5.33 -3.13 18.23
N GLN A 206 6.06 -3.52 19.27
CA GLN A 206 5.51 -3.70 20.63
C GLN A 206 5.57 -2.42 21.47
N ARG A 207 6.40 -1.45 21.09
CA ARG A 207 6.54 -0.17 21.78
C ARG A 207 5.77 0.89 21.01
N GLN A 208 5.15 1.82 21.72
CA GLN A 208 4.49 2.95 21.09
C GLN A 208 5.55 3.81 20.37
N ALA A 209 5.30 4.12 19.10
CA ALA A 209 6.12 5.05 18.36
C ALA A 209 5.95 6.47 18.95
N TRP A 210 6.97 7.31 18.78
CA TRP A 210 6.95 8.69 19.30
C TRP A 210 5.86 9.55 18.63
N VAL A 211 5.56 9.27 17.36
CA VAL A 211 4.39 9.80 16.66
C VAL A 211 3.28 8.76 16.78
N ARG A 212 2.05 9.19 17.08
CA ARG A 212 0.89 8.29 17.11
C ARG A 212 0.65 7.73 15.70
N HIS A 213 0.19 6.48 15.66
CA HIS A 213 -0.15 5.76 14.42
C HIS A 213 -1.54 5.14 14.62
N ASP A 214 -2.49 5.97 15.04
CA ASP A 214 -3.87 5.58 15.32
C ASP A 214 -4.79 5.83 14.12
N GLU A 215 -4.36 6.70 13.21
CA GLU A 215 -4.97 7.06 11.94
C GLU A 215 -4.40 6.30 10.74
N HIS A 216 -3.20 5.73 10.88
CA HIS A 216 -2.58 4.90 9.85
C HIS A 216 -1.75 3.76 10.47
N TYR A 217 -1.44 2.75 9.66
CA TYR A 217 -0.45 1.73 9.98
C TYR A 217 0.62 1.71 8.89
N HIS A 218 1.86 1.51 9.34
CA HIS A 218 3.04 1.44 8.50
C HIS A 218 3.40 -0.02 8.28
N VAL A 219 3.72 -0.39 7.04
CA VAL A 219 4.18 -1.73 6.70
C VAL A 219 5.53 -1.65 6.01
N ASP A 220 6.53 -2.29 6.62
CA ASP A 220 7.81 -2.58 6.00
C ASP A 220 7.77 -3.96 5.35
N PHE A 221 8.14 -4.06 4.08
CA PHE A 221 8.23 -5.30 3.33
C PHE A 221 9.64 -5.89 3.39
N ALA A 222 9.72 -7.22 3.47
CA ALA A 222 10.97 -7.96 3.42
C ALA A 222 11.29 -8.34 1.97
N VAL A 223 11.98 -7.45 1.26
CA VAL A 223 12.57 -7.68 -0.06
C VAL A 223 14.10 -7.57 0.08
N PRO A 224 14.90 -8.51 -0.44
CA PRO A 224 16.35 -8.43 -0.35
C PRO A 224 16.92 -7.18 -1.05
N CYS A 225 17.67 -6.37 -0.32
CA CYS A 225 18.37 -5.19 -0.85
C CYS A 225 19.88 -5.42 -0.95
N ARG A 226 20.52 -4.69 -1.85
CA ARG A 226 21.99 -4.62 -1.91
C ARG A 226 22.54 -3.71 -0.80
N PRO A 227 23.81 -3.87 -0.40
CA PRO A 227 24.49 -2.88 0.44
C PRO A 227 24.45 -1.49 -0.21
N LEU A 228 24.30 -0.43 0.61
CA LEU A 228 24.23 0.96 0.13
C LEU A 228 25.53 1.43 -0.52
#